data_AF-A0A7V1I422-F1
#
_entry.id   AF-A0A7V1I422-F1
#
_cell.length_a   1.000
_cell.length_b   1.000
_cell.length_c   1.000
_cell.angle_alpha   90.00
_cell.angle_beta   90.00
_cell.angle_gamma   90.00
#
_symmetry.space_group_name_H-M   'P 1'
#
loop_
_entity.id
_entity.type
_entity.pdbx_description
1 polymer ?
#
loop_
_entity_poly.entity_id
_entity_poly.type
_entity_poly.pdbx_seq_one_letter_code
_entity_poly.pdbx_strand_id
1 'polypeptide(L)'
;MSASKHLLLVLMIIVVICPSFLWGQTLATYLRPGLLLYKIKDYDKAATSWIEVAKRLTSTHSEPWELKIAGQAYVLATIALEKEDNAKAYETWSQAIKCFLDGMSSWEIERQKIAKQVREIKNYLRVSSSARGMPYGMEDKDIFLLELEEATALSKYVGPKPGLRVKKSKEKTISPETAVYHGKPIIVEEKKTSNEKEVSPKNMQLTPLPIHGVIPEEISPQKKLTSPAKKGVPDAEVLKIARTAWQYFEKNYQNTTGFVNGVKEYPFATIWDIASGLAGFIAAEQLGIISKGEFLTKTKRFLSTLSSIPLYNNELPNREYSTKTGKMVDLRERPSNKGSGWSAIDIGRLLIWLKITQKWYPELKEEVLRVVKRWHFNRLKFDKEIHCAFFNGEKELLFQEGRLGYEQYAAMGYKLWGIDVSNALDYRETKETEVLGIKLPYDKRPKSCLTSEPFLLEEMELGGIDGKFRQIAEILYQVQKKRWQEKGILTAVSEDCIDSPPWFIYNCVVLNGAPWLSVAHNLKKGFPEFKSIRAKVALGFWAVYGDDYARLLKEKIEKECASKMGYYAGIYEKGGVNKCLNVNTNAVILEAMLYLKRNKHAF
;
A
#
# COMPACT_ATOMS: atom_id res chain seq x y z
N MET A 1 -49.74 -5.66 39.13
CA MET A 1 -48.64 -5.43 40.09
C MET A 1 -47.57 -6.48 39.87
N SER A 2 -46.30 -6.08 39.85
CA SER A 2 -45.09 -6.89 39.62
C SER A 2 -44.85 -7.37 38.18
N ALA A 3 -44.04 -6.60 37.41
CA ALA A 3 -43.12 -7.07 36.35
C ALA A 3 -42.45 -5.92 35.57
N SER A 4 -41.98 -4.84 36.23
CA SER A 4 -41.19 -3.79 35.55
C SER A 4 -40.16 -3.11 36.45
N LYS A 5 -39.44 -3.90 37.26
CA LYS A 5 -38.30 -3.42 38.06
C LYS A 5 -37.00 -4.22 37.86
N HIS A 6 -36.94 -5.10 36.86
CA HIS A 6 -35.71 -5.82 36.50
C HIS A 6 -35.21 -5.57 35.07
N LEU A 7 -35.83 -4.65 34.32
CA LEU A 7 -35.35 -4.25 32.98
C LEU A 7 -34.64 -2.89 32.95
N LEU A 8 -34.46 -2.24 34.11
CA LEU A 8 -33.83 -0.91 34.23
C LEU A 8 -32.52 -0.89 35.02
N LEU A 9 -31.94 -2.07 35.28
CA LEU A 9 -30.64 -2.20 35.98
C LEU A 9 -29.53 -2.85 35.13
N VAL A 10 -29.73 -3.02 33.82
CA VAL A 10 -28.71 -3.53 32.88
C VAL A 10 -28.25 -2.48 31.87
N LEU A 11 -28.79 -1.25 31.93
CA LEU A 11 -28.46 -0.14 31.03
C LEU A 11 -27.66 0.98 31.71
N MET A 12 -26.83 0.61 32.70
CA MET A 12 -25.88 1.53 33.33
C MET A 12 -24.59 0.81 33.77
N ILE A 13 -24.04 -0.05 32.90
CA ILE A 13 -22.61 -0.36 32.96
C ILE A 13 -21.92 0.60 32.00
N ILE A 14 -21.38 1.63 32.63
CA ILE A 14 -20.43 2.61 32.14
C ILE A 14 -19.56 2.00 31.03
N VAL A 15 -19.65 2.65 29.87
CA VAL A 15 -18.66 2.65 28.82
C VAL A 15 -17.32 3.06 29.44
N VAL A 16 -16.58 2.10 30.00
CA VAL A 16 -15.15 2.20 30.19
C VAL A 16 -14.55 1.83 28.84
N ILE A 17 -14.56 2.79 27.91
CA ILE A 17 -13.67 2.73 26.75
C ILE A 17 -12.26 2.60 27.31
N CYS A 18 -11.65 1.45 27.08
CA CYS A 18 -10.28 1.19 27.46
C CYS A 18 -9.39 2.28 26.82
N PRO A 19 -8.62 3.09 27.59
CA PRO A 19 -7.86 4.23 27.07
C PRO A 19 -6.68 3.86 26.16
N SER A 20 -6.47 2.58 25.87
CA SER A 20 -5.37 2.06 25.05
C SER A 20 -5.57 2.25 23.53
N PHE A 21 -6.79 2.62 23.09
CA PHE A 21 -7.17 2.75 21.68
C PHE A 21 -6.74 4.07 21.01
N LEU A 22 -6.31 5.08 21.78
CA LEU A 22 -5.95 6.43 21.28
C LEU A 22 -4.44 6.74 21.29
N TRP A 23 -3.60 5.80 21.71
CA TRP A 23 -2.18 6.07 22.04
C TRP A 23 -1.24 6.14 20.82
N GLY A 24 -1.56 5.45 19.72
CA GLY A 24 -0.61 5.20 18.64
C GLY A 24 -0.54 6.24 17.54
N GLN A 25 -1.70 6.73 17.08
CA GLN A 25 -1.78 7.66 15.94
C GLN A 25 -1.58 9.14 16.31
N THR A 26 -1.71 9.48 17.60
CA THR A 26 -1.59 10.84 18.13
C THR A 26 -0.13 11.22 18.44
N LEU A 27 0.65 10.32 19.05
CA LEU A 27 2.02 10.62 19.51
C LEU A 27 3.00 10.99 18.38
N ALA A 28 3.04 10.17 17.32
CA ALA A 28 3.93 10.39 16.18
C ALA A 28 3.59 11.68 15.41
N THR A 29 2.31 12.08 15.40
CA THR A 29 1.85 13.29 14.73
C THR A 29 2.38 14.54 15.43
N TYR A 30 2.39 14.56 16.77
CA TYR A 30 2.83 15.71 17.56
C TYR A 30 4.35 15.81 17.72
N LEU A 31 5.05 14.69 17.92
CA LEU A 31 6.45 14.71 18.37
C LEU A 31 7.48 14.56 17.25
N ARG A 32 7.08 14.15 16.04
CA ARG A 32 7.97 13.89 14.91
C ARG A 32 8.74 15.10 14.39
N PRO A 33 8.16 16.33 14.30
CA PRO A 33 8.92 17.51 13.88
C PRO A 33 10.15 17.79 14.78
N GLY A 34 9.99 17.73 16.11
CA GLY A 34 11.11 17.90 17.04
C GLY A 34 12.15 16.78 16.95
N LEU A 35 11.73 15.54 16.70
CA LEU A 35 12.67 14.42 16.52
C LEU A 35 13.57 14.60 15.29
N LEU A 36 13.02 15.13 14.18
CA LEU A 36 13.81 15.40 12.98
C LEU A 36 14.90 16.45 13.25
N LEU A 37 14.56 17.52 13.98
CA LEU A 37 15.51 18.56 14.42
C LEU A 37 16.57 17.99 15.37
N TYR A 38 16.16 17.13 16.29
CA TYR A 38 17.07 16.47 17.22
C TYR A 38 18.09 15.57 16.49
N LYS A 39 17.65 14.81 15.48
CA LYS A 39 18.53 13.90 14.70
C LYS A 39 19.60 14.65 13.89
N ILE A 40 19.33 15.89 13.48
CA ILE A 40 20.32 16.77 12.84
C ILE A 40 21.15 17.59 13.83
N LYS A 41 21.04 17.29 15.13
CA LYS A 41 21.74 17.96 16.23
C LYS A 41 21.37 19.44 16.43
N ASP A 42 20.21 19.87 15.94
CA ASP A 42 19.65 21.20 16.23
C ASP A 42 18.78 21.11 17.50
N TYR A 43 19.44 20.89 18.65
CA TYR A 43 18.79 20.56 19.91
C TYR A 43 17.98 21.73 20.48
N ASP A 44 18.40 22.97 20.24
CA ASP A 44 17.71 24.19 20.69
C ASP A 44 16.34 24.34 19.99
N LYS A 45 16.29 24.12 18.67
CA LYS A 45 15.02 24.11 17.92
C LYS A 45 14.19 22.87 18.20
N ALA A 46 14.80 21.71 18.41
CA ALA A 46 14.09 20.50 18.83
C ALA A 46 13.36 20.72 20.16
N ALA A 47 14.06 21.29 21.15
CA ALA A 47 13.48 21.66 22.43
C ALA A 47 12.33 22.67 22.27
N THR A 48 12.53 23.70 21.44
CA THR A 48 11.49 24.70 21.17
C THR A 48 10.24 24.08 20.55
N SER A 49 10.41 23.21 19.56
CA SER A 49 9.32 22.51 18.89
C SER A 49 8.50 21.67 19.88
N TRP A 50 9.16 20.90 20.74
CA TRP A 50 8.45 20.07 21.72
C TRP A 50 7.80 20.88 22.85
N ILE A 51 8.41 22.00 23.27
CA ILE A 51 7.77 22.93 24.22
C ILE A 51 6.49 23.51 23.64
N GLU A 52 6.49 23.89 22.36
CA GLU A 52 5.32 24.47 21.70
C GLU A 52 4.17 23.46 21.57
N VAL A 53 4.49 22.22 21.22
CA VAL A 53 3.54 21.09 21.24
C VAL A 53 2.95 20.91 22.64
N ALA A 54 3.79 20.90 23.68
CA ALA A 54 3.35 20.70 25.04
C ALA A 54 2.40 21.83 25.49
N LYS A 55 2.75 23.10 25.21
CA LYS A 55 1.91 24.26 25.51
C LYS A 55 0.55 24.20 24.81
N ARG A 56 0.52 23.76 23.56
CA ARG A 56 -0.73 23.61 22.80
C ARG A 56 -1.67 22.57 23.43
N LEU A 57 -1.10 21.52 24.00
CA LEU A 57 -1.83 20.43 24.64
C LEU A 57 -2.18 20.69 26.11
N THR A 58 -1.61 21.73 26.73
CA THR A 58 -1.96 22.20 28.08
C THR A 58 -2.85 23.45 28.00
N SER A 59 -4.15 23.25 27.82
CA SER A 59 -5.19 24.29 27.84
C SER A 59 -6.10 24.13 29.06
N THR A 60 -7.01 25.08 29.31
CA THR A 60 -7.91 25.07 30.48
C THR A 60 -8.87 23.88 30.55
N HIS A 61 -9.04 23.12 29.47
CA HIS A 61 -9.94 21.96 29.38
C HIS A 61 -9.27 20.72 28.78
N SER A 62 -7.95 20.56 28.99
CA SER A 62 -7.23 19.41 28.43
C SER A 62 -7.66 18.08 29.05
N GLU A 63 -7.85 17.09 28.20
CA GLU A 63 -8.16 15.73 28.62
C GLU A 63 -6.92 15.04 29.25
N PRO A 64 -7.09 14.08 30.18
CA PRO A 64 -5.96 13.41 30.86
C PRO A 64 -4.95 12.75 29.92
N TRP A 65 -5.36 12.35 28.71
CA TRP A 65 -4.44 11.77 27.72
C TRP A 65 -3.63 12.83 26.96
N GLU A 66 -4.16 14.03 26.75
CA GLU A 66 -3.44 15.17 26.13
C GLU A 66 -2.33 15.65 27.06
N LEU A 67 -2.62 15.71 28.36
CA LEU A 67 -1.65 16.05 29.40
C LEU A 67 -0.49 15.03 29.46
N LYS A 68 -0.75 13.74 29.23
CA LYS A 68 0.33 12.73 29.14
C LYS A 68 1.23 12.94 27.93
N ILE A 69 0.66 13.31 26.78
CA ILE A 69 1.44 13.64 25.58
C ILE A 69 2.25 14.93 25.79
N ALA A 70 1.65 15.96 26.40
CA ALA A 70 2.34 17.19 26.77
C ALA A 70 3.51 16.92 27.72
N GLY A 71 3.30 16.05 28.72
CA GLY A 71 4.35 15.59 29.62
C GLY A 71 5.52 14.93 28.88
N GLN A 72 5.23 14.01 27.95
CA GLN A 72 6.27 13.36 27.14
C GLN A 72 7.01 14.35 26.22
N ALA A 73 6.31 15.33 25.66
CA ALA A 73 6.92 16.41 24.87
C ALA A 73 7.90 17.25 25.73
N TYR A 74 7.49 17.62 26.94
CA TYR A 74 8.37 18.34 27.87
C TYR A 74 9.59 17.50 28.28
N VAL A 75 9.46 16.18 28.51
CA VAL A 75 10.61 15.30 28.76
C VAL A 75 11.60 15.30 27.59
N LEU A 76 11.10 15.23 26.35
CA LEU A 76 11.96 15.28 25.17
C LEU A 76 12.67 16.64 25.03
N ALA A 77 11.98 17.74 25.35
CA ALA A 77 12.59 19.06 25.41
C ALA A 77 13.69 19.13 26.48
N THR A 78 13.47 18.52 27.66
CA THR A 78 14.49 18.40 28.71
C THR A 78 15.73 17.68 28.17
N ILE A 79 15.56 16.52 27.54
CA ILE A 79 16.67 15.73 26.97
C ILE A 79 17.46 16.54 25.93
N ALA A 80 16.78 17.30 25.07
CA ALA A 80 17.44 18.16 24.10
C ALA A 80 18.21 19.32 24.74
N LEU A 81 17.62 19.99 25.74
CA LEU A 81 18.29 21.09 26.46
C LEU A 81 19.52 20.61 27.23
N GLU A 82 19.52 19.37 27.72
CA GLU A 82 20.72 18.78 28.34
C GLU A 82 21.88 18.55 27.37
N LYS A 83 21.59 18.27 26.09
CA LYS A 83 22.64 18.17 25.05
C LYS A 83 23.34 19.50 24.81
N GLU A 84 22.66 20.60 25.10
CA GLU A 84 23.16 21.98 25.02
C GLU A 84 23.71 22.49 26.37
N ASP A 85 23.80 21.64 27.40
CA ASP A 85 24.19 22.02 28.77
C ASP A 85 23.34 23.16 29.35
N ASN A 86 22.04 23.23 28.97
CA ASN A 86 21.16 24.35 29.26
C ASN A 86 20.25 24.08 30.48
N ALA A 87 20.36 24.93 31.51
CA ALA A 87 19.60 24.85 32.76
C ALA A 87 18.07 24.98 32.59
N LYS A 88 17.59 25.47 31.44
CA LYS A 88 16.17 25.45 31.09
C LYS A 88 15.58 24.02 31.07
N ALA A 89 16.43 23.00 30.98
CA ALA A 89 16.03 21.62 31.17
C ALA A 89 15.26 21.42 32.49
N TYR A 90 15.69 22.01 33.60
CA TYR A 90 15.00 21.88 34.89
C TYR A 90 13.56 22.42 34.87
N GLU A 91 13.34 23.52 34.15
CA GLU A 91 12.01 24.11 33.97
C GLU A 91 11.11 23.16 33.16
N THR A 92 11.58 22.69 32.01
CA THR A 92 10.82 21.73 31.20
C THR A 92 10.55 20.42 31.94
N TRP A 93 11.50 19.96 32.76
CA TRP A 93 11.32 18.77 33.59
C TRP A 93 10.23 18.97 34.63
N SER A 94 10.22 20.10 35.33
CA SER A 94 9.16 20.44 36.29
C SER A 94 7.78 20.47 35.61
N GLN A 95 7.68 21.06 34.41
CA GLN A 95 6.44 21.08 33.64
C GLN A 95 6.00 19.68 33.20
N ALA A 96 6.94 18.81 32.82
CA ALA A 96 6.64 17.42 32.49
C ALA A 96 6.01 16.68 33.68
N ILE A 97 6.61 16.80 34.87
CA ILE A 97 6.10 16.16 36.09
C ILE A 97 4.69 16.66 36.41
N LYS A 98 4.46 17.98 36.32
CA LYS A 98 3.14 18.57 36.52
C LYS A 98 2.11 17.98 35.55
N CYS A 99 2.43 17.93 34.25
CA CYS A 99 1.53 17.38 33.23
C CYS A 99 1.15 15.91 33.51
N PHE A 100 2.10 15.08 33.94
CA PHE A 100 1.78 13.69 34.27
C PHE A 100 0.86 13.58 35.49
N LEU A 101 1.10 14.37 36.54
CA LEU A 101 0.26 14.39 37.74
C LEU A 101 -1.16 14.87 37.43
N ASP A 102 -1.29 15.97 36.69
CA ASP A 102 -2.58 16.51 36.25
C ASP A 102 -3.31 15.51 35.32
N GLY A 103 -2.57 14.73 34.53
CA GLY A 103 -3.07 13.63 33.71
C GLY A 103 -3.35 12.32 34.48
N MET A 104 -3.32 12.32 35.81
CA MET A 104 -3.51 11.13 36.67
C MET A 104 -2.51 9.99 36.35
N SER A 105 -1.23 10.33 36.20
CA SER A 105 -0.14 9.38 35.96
C SER A 105 1.17 9.89 36.59
N SER A 106 2.28 9.21 36.31
CA SER A 106 3.63 9.68 36.66
C SER A 106 4.60 9.37 35.52
N TRP A 107 5.71 10.10 35.45
CA TRP A 107 6.74 9.80 34.46
C TRP A 107 7.25 8.36 34.59
N GLU A 108 7.39 7.85 35.82
CA GLU A 108 7.82 6.46 36.04
C GLU A 108 6.87 5.45 35.38
N ILE A 109 5.56 5.63 35.56
CA ILE A 109 4.54 4.75 34.98
C ILE A 109 4.56 4.83 33.45
N GLU A 110 4.61 6.04 32.88
CA GLU A 110 4.61 6.23 31.43
C GLU A 110 5.91 5.72 30.79
N ARG A 111 7.05 5.95 31.44
CA ARG A 111 8.35 5.43 31.02
C ARG A 111 8.37 3.90 31.01
N GLN A 112 7.80 3.25 32.03
CA GLN A 112 7.72 1.78 32.07
C GLN A 112 6.84 1.22 30.96
N LYS A 113 5.74 1.90 30.59
CA LYS A 113 4.92 1.52 29.44
C LYS A 113 5.71 1.64 28.12
N ILE A 114 6.43 2.74 27.93
CA ILE A 114 7.32 2.93 26.78
C ILE A 114 8.39 1.82 26.75
N ALA A 115 9.04 1.53 27.88
CA ALA A 115 10.06 0.48 27.97
C ALA A 115 9.49 -0.93 27.68
N LYS A 116 8.25 -1.19 28.07
CA LYS A 116 7.54 -2.44 27.73
C LYS A 116 7.29 -2.53 26.22
N GLN A 117 6.73 -1.48 25.62
CA GLN A 117 6.45 -1.43 24.18
C GLN A 117 7.74 -1.55 23.35
N VAL A 118 8.79 -0.82 23.71
CA VAL A 118 10.11 -0.93 23.05
C VAL A 118 10.66 -2.36 23.15
N ARG A 119 10.53 -3.03 24.31
CA ARG A 119 10.95 -4.42 24.47
C ARG A 119 10.13 -5.38 23.62
N GLU A 120 8.82 -5.22 23.57
CA GLU A 120 7.94 -6.04 22.73
C GLU A 120 8.29 -5.90 21.25
N ILE A 121 8.50 -4.66 20.77
CA ILE A 121 8.91 -4.38 19.40
C ILE A 121 10.31 -4.96 19.12
N LYS A 122 11.28 -4.78 20.03
CA LYS A 122 12.65 -5.33 19.86
C LYS A 122 12.68 -6.86 19.91
N ASN A 123 11.86 -7.48 20.76
CA ASN A 123 11.71 -8.93 20.82
C ASN A 123 11.08 -9.47 19.54
N TYR A 124 10.06 -8.79 19.01
CA TYR A 124 9.50 -9.08 17.69
C TYR A 124 10.58 -9.02 16.61
N LEU A 125 11.38 -7.94 16.58
CA LEU A 125 12.49 -7.78 15.64
C LEU A 125 13.54 -8.89 15.77
N ARG A 126 13.89 -9.31 17.00
CA ARG A 126 14.85 -10.38 17.29
C ARG A 126 14.35 -11.77 16.87
N VAL A 127 13.07 -12.04 17.08
CA VAL A 127 12.44 -13.29 16.62
C VAL A 127 12.33 -13.30 15.09
N SER A 128 12.03 -12.15 14.48
CA SER A 128 12.01 -11.99 13.01
C SER A 128 13.40 -11.97 12.36
N SER A 129 14.49 -11.80 13.13
CA SER A 129 15.86 -11.86 12.61
C SER A 129 16.54 -13.22 12.80
N SER A 130 16.03 -14.06 13.71
CA SER A 130 16.49 -15.45 13.93
C SER A 130 15.67 -16.47 13.14
N ALA A 131 14.40 -16.17 12.84
CA ALA A 131 13.69 -16.76 11.71
C ALA A 131 14.02 -15.95 10.45
N ARG A 132 14.34 -16.59 9.31
CA ARG A 132 14.41 -15.90 8.00
C ARG A 132 13.00 -15.45 7.60
N GLY A 133 12.54 -14.32 8.13
CA GLY A 133 11.23 -13.73 7.89
C GLY A 133 11.36 -12.23 7.58
N MET A 134 10.52 -11.74 6.68
CA MET A 134 10.38 -10.31 6.40
C MET A 134 9.75 -9.62 7.64
N PRO A 135 10.17 -8.41 8.04
CA PRO A 135 9.41 -7.62 8.99
C PRO A 135 8.43 -6.72 8.24
N TYR A 136 7.15 -7.11 8.16
CA TYR A 136 6.06 -6.14 8.14
C TYR A 136 5.03 -6.48 9.22
N GLY A 137 4.61 -5.44 9.94
CA GLY A 137 3.92 -5.53 11.21
C GLY A 137 4.34 -4.46 12.23
N MET A 138 5.33 -3.61 11.90
CA MET A 138 5.51 -2.34 12.61
C MET A 138 4.63 -1.28 11.96
N GLU A 139 3.70 -0.73 12.75
CA GLU A 139 2.97 0.46 12.36
C GLU A 139 3.91 1.69 12.38
N ASP A 140 3.53 2.79 11.72
CA ASP A 140 4.29 4.06 11.71
C ASP A 140 4.58 4.56 13.14
N LYS A 141 3.73 4.19 14.11
CA LYS A 141 3.91 4.47 15.54
C LYS A 141 5.06 3.65 16.17
N ASP A 142 5.24 2.40 15.75
CA ASP A 142 6.26 1.50 16.30
C ASP A 142 7.64 1.88 15.76
N ILE A 143 7.71 2.20 14.46
CA ILE A 143 8.91 2.74 13.81
C ILE A 143 9.28 4.07 14.48
N PHE A 144 8.32 4.96 14.66
CA PHE A 144 8.54 6.23 15.34
C PHE A 144 9.05 6.03 16.77
N LEU A 145 8.45 5.12 17.54
CA LEU A 145 8.85 4.85 18.92
C LEU A 145 10.27 4.28 18.99
N LEU A 146 10.67 3.41 18.05
CA LEU A 146 12.05 2.92 17.96
C LEU A 146 13.03 4.03 17.59
N GLU A 147 12.72 4.86 16.60
CA GLU A 147 13.58 5.99 16.21
C GLU A 147 13.74 7.01 17.35
N LEU A 148 12.65 7.27 18.08
CA LEU A 148 12.65 8.14 19.25
C LEU A 148 13.51 7.55 20.36
N GLU A 149 13.30 6.27 20.69
CA GLU A 149 14.07 5.56 21.71
C GLU A 149 15.57 5.49 21.36
N GLU A 150 15.92 5.24 20.10
CA GLU A 150 17.32 5.21 19.65
C GLU A 150 17.99 6.59 19.76
N ALA A 151 17.27 7.66 19.41
CA ALA A 151 17.81 9.01 19.44
C ALA A 151 17.94 9.58 20.87
N THR A 152 16.97 9.31 21.74
CA THR A 152 16.86 10.01 23.03
C THR A 152 17.01 9.11 24.25
N ALA A 153 17.02 7.78 24.08
CA ALA A 153 16.98 6.81 25.18
C ALA A 153 15.82 7.08 26.16
N LEU A 154 14.66 7.49 25.61
CA LEU A 154 13.50 7.97 26.36
C LEU A 154 13.07 6.98 27.46
N SER A 155 13.06 5.68 27.17
CA SER A 155 12.62 4.65 28.11
C SER A 155 13.56 4.46 29.31
N LYS A 156 14.76 5.03 29.27
CA LYS A 156 15.77 4.96 30.33
C LYS A 156 15.95 6.28 31.06
N TYR A 157 15.31 7.34 30.59
CA TYR A 157 15.49 8.67 31.13
C TYR A 157 14.85 8.80 32.52
N VAL A 158 15.63 9.21 33.51
CA VAL A 158 15.19 9.37 34.92
C VAL A 158 14.95 10.83 35.29
N GLY A 159 15.50 11.76 34.53
CA GLY A 159 15.48 13.19 34.80
C GLY A 159 16.82 13.85 34.45
N PRO A 160 16.88 15.18 34.47
CA PRO A 160 18.06 15.91 34.05
C PRO A 160 19.21 15.77 35.05
N LYS A 161 20.44 15.74 34.55
CA LYS A 161 21.64 15.74 35.39
C LYS A 161 21.77 17.09 36.13
N PRO A 162 22.32 17.09 37.35
CA PRO A 162 22.66 18.34 38.03
C PRO A 162 23.81 19.07 37.31
N GLY A 163 23.97 20.37 37.59
CA GLY A 163 25.10 21.18 37.12
C GLY A 163 24.97 21.80 35.72
N LEU A 164 23.79 21.77 35.09
CA LEU A 164 23.53 22.46 33.81
C LEU A 164 23.67 23.99 33.93
N ARG A 165 24.14 24.65 32.88
CA ARG A 165 24.48 26.08 32.86
C ARG A 165 23.31 26.93 32.38
N VAL A 166 23.15 28.11 32.98
CA VAL A 166 22.22 29.11 32.46
C VAL A 166 22.83 29.72 31.20
N LYS A 167 22.24 29.43 30.03
CA LYS A 167 22.62 30.07 28.76
C LYS A 167 22.28 31.56 28.90
N LYS A 168 23.28 32.44 28.97
CA LYS A 168 23.06 33.90 28.97
C LYS A 168 22.40 34.27 27.65
N SER A 169 21.08 34.48 27.66
CA SER A 169 20.37 35.09 26.55
C SER A 169 20.96 36.46 26.26
N LYS A 170 21.22 36.79 24.99
CA LYS A 170 21.49 38.17 24.59
C LYS A 170 20.36 39.05 25.13
N GLU A 171 20.69 39.90 26.08
CA GLU A 171 19.76 40.82 26.73
C GLU A 171 19.10 41.74 25.71
N LYS A 172 17.76 41.79 25.71
CA LYS A 172 17.06 43.07 25.60
C LYS A 172 16.63 43.44 27.01
N THR A 173 17.24 44.49 27.50
CA THR A 173 17.02 45.16 28.78
C THR A 173 15.54 45.51 28.96
N ILE A 174 14.97 45.24 30.14
CA ILE A 174 14.23 46.18 31.03
C ILE A 174 13.96 45.44 32.36
N SER A 175 14.11 46.19 33.45
CA SER A 175 14.18 45.83 34.89
C SER A 175 12.81 45.53 35.56
N PRO A 176 12.77 45.05 36.82
CA PRO A 176 11.73 44.14 37.34
C PRO A 176 10.69 44.81 38.25
N GLU A 177 9.49 44.24 38.33
CA GLU A 177 8.58 44.45 39.47
C GLU A 177 7.96 43.13 39.97
N THR A 178 8.42 42.78 41.17
CA THR A 178 7.78 42.16 42.35
C THR A 178 6.56 41.23 42.24
N ALA A 179 6.71 40.06 42.86
CA ALA A 179 5.65 39.11 43.19
C ALA A 179 4.86 39.54 44.45
N VAL A 180 3.54 39.27 44.47
CA VAL A 180 2.76 39.10 45.72
C VAL A 180 1.68 38.03 45.54
N TYR A 181 1.61 37.12 46.52
CA TYR A 181 0.62 36.06 46.71
C TYR A 181 -0.42 36.54 47.74
N HIS A 182 -1.74 36.39 47.52
CA HIS A 182 -2.75 36.43 48.59
C HIS A 182 -3.91 35.45 48.34
N GLY A 183 -4.38 34.81 49.41
CA GLY A 183 -5.25 33.63 49.42
C GLY A 183 -6.79 33.85 49.40
N LYS A 184 -7.49 32.70 49.30
CA LYS A 184 -8.95 32.39 49.32
C LYS A 184 -9.68 32.86 50.62
N PRO A 185 -11.04 32.93 50.76
CA PRO A 185 -12.08 31.99 50.23
C PRO A 185 -13.53 32.49 49.87
N ILE A 186 -14.21 31.63 49.07
CA ILE A 186 -15.65 31.23 48.89
C ILE A 186 -16.80 32.07 49.50
N ILE A 187 -17.84 32.39 48.68
CA ILE A 187 -19.30 32.32 49.01
C ILE A 187 -20.13 31.96 47.75
N VAL A 188 -21.13 31.09 47.93
CA VAL A 188 -22.16 30.62 46.97
C VAL A 188 -23.46 31.42 47.18
N GLU A 189 -24.21 31.75 46.13
CA GLU A 189 -25.70 31.76 46.18
C GLU A 189 -26.38 31.76 44.79
N GLU A 190 -27.50 31.02 44.72
CA GLU A 190 -28.36 30.73 43.57
C GLU A 190 -29.53 31.72 43.39
N LYS A 191 -30.05 31.88 42.14
CA LYS A 191 -31.44 31.56 41.69
C LYS A 191 -31.77 32.21 40.32
N LYS A 192 -32.15 31.40 39.32
CA LYS A 192 -33.50 31.18 38.69
C LYS A 192 -34.05 32.39 37.88
N THR A 193 -34.62 32.26 36.67
CA THR A 193 -35.75 31.39 36.22
C THR A 193 -35.99 31.49 34.69
N SER A 194 -36.53 30.39 34.08
CA SER A 194 -37.57 30.24 33.00
C SER A 194 -37.43 30.96 31.63
N ASN A 195 -37.87 30.48 30.46
CA ASN A 195 -38.61 29.28 30.02
C ASN A 195 -38.53 29.15 28.47
N GLU A 196 -38.58 27.89 27.99
CA GLU A 196 -39.14 27.28 26.77
C GLU A 196 -39.51 28.07 25.48
N LYS A 197 -39.13 27.54 24.30
CA LYS A 197 -39.99 26.65 23.49
C LYS A 197 -39.31 26.06 22.23
N GLU A 198 -39.54 24.76 22.06
CA GLU A 198 -39.24 23.87 20.92
C GLU A 198 -40.33 23.92 19.84
N VAL A 199 -39.97 23.67 18.57
CA VAL A 199 -40.87 23.07 17.55
C VAL A 199 -40.07 22.24 16.53
N SER A 200 -40.45 20.96 16.37
CA SER A 200 -40.42 20.17 15.11
C SER A 200 -41.86 19.59 14.93
N PRO A 201 -42.22 18.66 14.00
CA PRO A 201 -41.51 17.96 12.91
C PRO A 201 -42.34 17.83 11.58
N LYS A 202 -41.81 17.19 10.52
CA LYS A 202 -42.38 15.95 9.90
C LYS A 202 -41.80 15.53 8.52
N ASN A 203 -41.68 14.20 8.42
CA ASN A 203 -41.48 13.27 7.30
C ASN A 203 -42.19 13.55 5.95
N MET A 204 -41.58 13.08 4.85
CA MET A 204 -42.24 12.42 3.70
C MET A 204 -41.18 11.69 2.83
N GLN A 205 -41.03 10.36 2.90
CA GLN A 205 -41.70 9.27 2.17
C GLN A 205 -41.26 9.09 0.69
N LEU A 206 -40.62 7.94 0.44
CA LEU A 206 -40.19 7.37 -0.84
C LEU A 206 -41.36 6.77 -1.63
N THR A 207 -41.30 6.86 -2.96
CA THR A 207 -42.11 6.06 -3.91
C THR A 207 -41.26 5.58 -5.10
N PRO A 208 -41.67 4.49 -5.81
CA PRO A 208 -40.75 3.62 -6.58
C PRO A 208 -41.01 3.48 -8.11
N LEU A 209 -39.94 3.09 -8.83
CA LEU A 209 -39.83 2.28 -10.09
C LEU A 209 -40.39 2.88 -11.42
N PRO A 210 -39.79 2.59 -12.64
CA PRO A 210 -39.71 1.24 -13.20
C PRO A 210 -38.51 0.87 -14.13
N ILE A 211 -38.50 -0.44 -14.42
CA ILE A 211 -37.69 -1.25 -15.34
C ILE A 211 -38.06 -0.97 -16.81
N HIS A 212 -37.09 -0.99 -17.75
CA HIS A 212 -37.11 -1.66 -19.07
C HIS A 212 -35.73 -1.50 -19.76
N GLY A 213 -35.21 -2.58 -20.35
CA GLY A 213 -33.89 -2.62 -20.98
C GLY A 213 -33.88 -2.41 -22.49
N VAL A 214 -32.70 -2.15 -23.04
CA VAL A 214 -32.31 -2.42 -24.44
C VAL A 214 -30.79 -2.64 -24.49
N ILE A 215 -30.38 -3.72 -25.15
CA ILE A 215 -29.00 -4.04 -25.58
C ILE A 215 -28.76 -3.40 -26.95
N PRO A 216 -27.62 -2.72 -27.20
CA PRO A 216 -27.14 -2.55 -28.57
C PRO A 216 -25.98 -3.47 -28.92
N GLU A 217 -26.06 -3.95 -30.16
CA GLU A 217 -25.24 -4.91 -30.87
C GLU A 217 -23.81 -4.45 -31.22
N GLU A 218 -23.05 -5.46 -31.66
CA GLU A 218 -21.69 -5.52 -32.17
C GLU A 218 -21.30 -4.41 -33.16
N ILE A 219 -20.13 -3.81 -32.93
CA ILE A 219 -19.41 -3.03 -33.94
C ILE A 219 -18.26 -3.88 -34.49
N SER A 220 -18.38 -4.21 -35.77
CA SER A 220 -17.38 -4.88 -36.60
C SER A 220 -16.08 -4.07 -36.72
N PRO A 221 -14.88 -4.69 -36.72
CA PRO A 221 -13.61 -3.98 -36.89
C PRO A 221 -13.36 -3.59 -38.36
N GLN A 222 -13.34 -2.29 -38.64
CA GLN A 222 -12.89 -1.74 -39.93
C GLN A 222 -11.35 -1.79 -40.09
N LYS A 223 -10.93 -2.52 -41.14
CA LYS A 223 -9.82 -2.29 -42.08
C LYS A 223 -8.45 -1.82 -41.53
N LYS A 224 -7.55 -2.81 -41.35
CA LYS A 224 -6.09 -2.62 -41.20
C LYS A 224 -5.49 -1.88 -42.41
N LEU A 225 -4.74 -0.81 -42.13
CA LEU A 225 -3.78 -0.21 -43.06
C LEU A 225 -2.55 -1.15 -43.09
N THR A 226 -2.33 -1.84 -44.21
CA THR A 226 -1.21 -2.77 -44.40
C THR A 226 0.09 -2.00 -44.64
N SER A 227 0.98 -2.02 -43.65
CA SER A 227 2.41 -1.71 -43.84
C SER A 227 3.19 -3.02 -44.07
N PRO A 228 4.34 -2.99 -44.77
CA PRO A 228 5.01 -4.20 -45.25
C PRO A 228 5.53 -5.07 -44.10
N ALA A 229 5.42 -6.38 -44.26
CA ALA A 229 5.78 -7.39 -43.27
C ALA A 229 7.21 -7.19 -42.74
N LYS A 230 7.32 -6.64 -41.53
CA LYS A 230 8.55 -6.75 -40.73
C LYS A 230 8.85 -8.24 -40.55
N LYS A 231 10.06 -8.69 -40.88
CA LYS A 231 10.56 -10.02 -40.49
C LYS A 231 10.21 -10.24 -39.01
N GLY A 232 9.41 -11.26 -38.72
CA GLY A 232 8.99 -11.58 -37.35
C GLY A 232 10.19 -11.84 -36.44
N VAL A 233 10.00 -11.65 -35.13
CA VAL A 233 11.01 -12.03 -34.12
C VAL A 233 11.28 -13.54 -34.25
N PRO A 234 12.55 -13.99 -34.31
CA PRO A 234 12.84 -15.42 -34.43
C PRO A 234 12.25 -16.22 -33.26
N ASP A 235 11.53 -17.30 -33.58
CA ASP A 235 10.90 -18.18 -32.60
C ASP A 235 11.88 -18.70 -31.53
N ALA A 236 13.14 -18.93 -31.90
CA ALA A 236 14.17 -19.40 -30.98
C ALA A 236 14.51 -18.37 -29.87
N GLU A 237 14.46 -17.08 -30.18
CA GLU A 237 14.72 -16.00 -29.21
C GLU A 237 13.58 -15.90 -28.20
N VAL A 238 12.34 -15.91 -28.69
CA VAL A 238 11.12 -15.94 -27.86
C VAL A 238 11.13 -17.13 -26.91
N LEU A 239 11.40 -18.33 -27.43
CA LEU A 239 11.44 -19.56 -26.63
C LEU A 239 12.58 -19.58 -25.61
N LYS A 240 13.73 -18.99 -25.91
CA LYS A 240 14.85 -18.88 -24.97
C LYS A 240 14.44 -18.05 -23.75
N ILE A 241 13.92 -16.85 -23.97
CA ILE A 241 13.46 -15.96 -22.89
C ILE A 241 12.36 -16.65 -22.08
N ALA A 242 11.37 -17.23 -22.77
CA ALA A 242 10.25 -17.86 -22.10
C ALA A 242 10.69 -19.05 -21.23
N ARG A 243 11.58 -19.92 -21.73
CA ARG A 243 12.13 -21.04 -20.95
C ARG A 243 12.91 -20.56 -19.74
N THR A 244 13.64 -19.45 -19.83
CA THR A 244 14.31 -18.85 -18.68
C THR A 244 13.30 -18.36 -17.65
N ALA A 245 12.25 -17.65 -18.03
CA ALA A 245 11.21 -17.20 -17.11
C ALA A 245 10.45 -18.37 -16.45
N TRP A 246 10.16 -19.42 -17.21
CA TRP A 246 9.48 -20.63 -16.73
C TRP A 246 10.22 -21.33 -15.59
N GLN A 247 11.55 -21.21 -15.50
CA GLN A 247 12.35 -21.76 -14.39
C GLN A 247 11.86 -21.27 -13.01
N TYR A 248 11.27 -20.08 -12.92
CA TYR A 248 10.69 -19.60 -11.68
C TYR A 248 9.49 -20.46 -11.25
N PHE A 249 8.61 -20.79 -12.19
CA PHE A 249 7.40 -21.58 -11.96
C PHE A 249 7.74 -23.00 -11.52
N GLU A 250 8.68 -23.65 -12.20
CA GLU A 250 9.12 -25.02 -11.85
C GLU A 250 9.61 -25.12 -10.41
N LYS A 251 10.31 -24.09 -9.93
CA LYS A 251 10.98 -24.10 -8.62
C LYS A 251 10.12 -23.58 -7.47
N ASN A 252 9.03 -22.88 -7.78
CA ASN A 252 8.17 -22.24 -6.79
C ASN A 252 6.72 -22.75 -6.80
N TYR A 253 6.46 -23.81 -7.59
CA TYR A 253 5.17 -24.50 -7.65
C TYR A 253 4.89 -25.28 -6.35
N GLN A 254 3.68 -25.13 -5.82
CA GLN A 254 3.19 -25.85 -4.65
C GLN A 254 2.32 -27.02 -5.10
N ASN A 255 2.83 -28.24 -4.92
CA ASN A 255 2.11 -29.45 -5.31
C ASN A 255 0.77 -29.61 -4.58
N THR A 256 0.59 -29.08 -3.37
CA THR A 256 -0.65 -29.26 -2.60
C THR A 256 -1.80 -28.43 -3.14
N THR A 257 -1.54 -27.22 -3.63
CA THR A 257 -2.56 -26.23 -4.03
C THR A 257 -2.57 -25.95 -5.52
N GLY A 258 -1.49 -26.27 -6.24
CA GLY A 258 -1.27 -25.80 -7.60
C GLY A 258 -0.85 -24.33 -7.70
N PHE A 259 -0.73 -23.60 -6.59
CA PHE A 259 -0.27 -22.21 -6.59
C PHE A 259 1.24 -22.10 -6.79
N VAL A 260 1.70 -20.92 -7.18
CA VAL A 260 3.12 -20.55 -7.28
C VAL A 260 3.41 -19.51 -6.21
N ASN A 261 4.56 -19.60 -5.54
CA ASN A 261 4.96 -18.58 -4.56
C ASN A 261 5.06 -17.20 -5.20
N GLY A 262 4.51 -16.17 -4.55
CA GLY A 262 4.59 -14.79 -5.01
C GLY A 262 6.04 -14.31 -5.11
N VAL A 263 6.83 -14.58 -4.07
CA VAL A 263 8.28 -14.35 -4.03
C VAL A 263 9.01 -15.66 -3.71
N LYS A 264 10.19 -15.87 -4.30
CA LYS A 264 11.00 -17.07 -4.06
C LYS A 264 11.20 -17.30 -2.55
N GLU A 265 11.03 -18.56 -2.11
CA GLU A 265 11.14 -19.01 -0.71
C GLU A 265 10.07 -18.47 0.27
N TYR A 266 9.15 -17.61 -0.19
CA TYR A 266 8.04 -17.10 0.62
C TYR A 266 6.72 -17.77 0.20
N PRO A 267 6.14 -18.67 1.02
CA PRO A 267 4.98 -19.47 0.64
C PRO A 267 3.65 -18.72 0.80
N PHE A 268 3.61 -17.50 0.27
CA PHE A 268 2.45 -16.61 0.25
C PHE A 268 2.28 -16.00 -1.13
N ALA A 269 1.04 -15.67 -1.48
CA ALA A 269 0.69 -15.05 -2.74
C ALA A 269 -0.50 -14.13 -2.51
N THR A 270 -0.41 -12.92 -3.07
CA THR A 270 -1.57 -12.04 -3.26
C THR A 270 -2.51 -12.62 -4.32
N ILE A 271 -3.71 -12.06 -4.45
CA ILE A 271 -4.60 -12.44 -5.56
C ILE A 271 -4.01 -12.03 -6.92
N TRP A 272 -3.22 -10.94 -6.96
CA TRP A 272 -2.45 -10.58 -8.15
C TRP A 272 -1.41 -11.64 -8.52
N ASP A 273 -0.66 -12.15 -7.52
CA ASP A 273 0.31 -13.24 -7.72
C ASP A 273 -0.37 -14.54 -8.19
N ILE A 274 -1.55 -14.84 -7.65
CA ILE A 274 -2.35 -16.00 -8.05
C ILE A 274 -2.78 -15.86 -9.52
N ALA A 275 -3.20 -14.66 -9.94
CA ALA A 275 -3.52 -14.39 -11.34
C ALA A 275 -2.28 -14.55 -12.25
N SER A 276 -1.12 -14.01 -11.85
CA SER A 276 0.17 -14.22 -12.53
C SER A 276 0.56 -15.70 -12.62
N GLY A 277 0.23 -16.50 -11.60
CA GLY A 277 0.41 -17.95 -11.60
C GLY A 277 -0.39 -18.62 -12.73
N LEU A 278 -1.68 -18.29 -12.85
CA LEU A 278 -2.56 -18.79 -13.91
C LEU A 278 -2.10 -18.34 -15.30
N ALA A 279 -1.73 -17.05 -15.42
CA ALA A 279 -1.16 -16.47 -16.63
C ALA A 279 0.05 -17.24 -17.14
N GLY A 280 1.01 -17.51 -16.25
CA GLY A 280 2.23 -18.23 -16.59
C GLY A 280 1.98 -19.68 -17.02
N PHE A 281 1.03 -20.40 -16.42
CA PHE A 281 0.66 -21.74 -16.87
C PHE A 281 0.10 -21.75 -18.28
N ILE A 282 -0.81 -20.82 -18.59
CA ILE A 282 -1.40 -20.68 -19.92
C ILE A 282 -0.32 -20.30 -20.93
N ALA A 283 0.52 -19.32 -20.59
CA ALA A 283 1.60 -18.90 -21.46
C ALA A 283 2.60 -20.02 -21.74
N ALA A 284 2.98 -20.80 -20.73
CA ALA A 284 3.90 -21.92 -20.91
C ALA A 284 3.33 -23.03 -21.81
N GLU A 285 2.04 -23.33 -21.70
CA GLU A 285 1.37 -24.31 -22.56
C GLU A 285 1.28 -23.80 -24.01
N GLN A 286 0.80 -22.57 -24.21
CA GLN A 286 0.66 -21.97 -25.55
C GLN A 286 2.00 -21.74 -26.25
N LEU A 287 3.09 -21.54 -25.49
CA LEU A 287 4.46 -21.47 -26.01
C LEU A 287 5.08 -22.86 -26.26
N GLY A 288 4.41 -23.95 -25.90
CA GLY A 288 4.92 -25.31 -26.03
C GLY A 288 6.07 -25.65 -25.09
N ILE A 289 6.17 -24.95 -23.95
CA ILE A 289 7.17 -25.21 -22.90
C ILE A 289 6.76 -26.41 -22.05
N ILE A 290 5.46 -26.52 -21.75
CA ILE A 290 4.85 -27.68 -21.10
C ILE A 290 3.80 -28.31 -22.00
N SER A 291 3.54 -29.60 -21.79
CA SER A 291 2.48 -30.30 -22.53
C SER A 291 1.09 -29.87 -22.06
N LYS A 292 0.08 -29.99 -22.93
CA LYS A 292 -1.32 -29.76 -22.57
C LYS A 292 -1.78 -30.63 -21.38
N GLY A 293 -1.30 -31.87 -21.29
CA GLY A 293 -1.63 -32.78 -20.17
C GLY A 293 -1.06 -32.30 -18.83
N GLU A 294 0.19 -31.84 -18.83
CA GLU A 294 0.80 -31.23 -17.64
C GLU A 294 0.08 -29.94 -17.23
N PHE A 295 -0.21 -29.07 -18.19
CA PHE A 295 -0.99 -27.85 -17.98
C PHE A 295 -2.35 -28.17 -17.34
N LEU A 296 -3.14 -29.05 -17.94
CA LEU A 296 -4.46 -29.41 -17.40
C LEU A 296 -4.37 -29.97 -15.98
N THR A 297 -3.35 -30.76 -15.67
CA THR A 297 -3.13 -31.30 -14.32
C THR A 297 -2.86 -30.18 -13.31
N LYS A 298 -1.95 -29.25 -13.63
CA LYS A 298 -1.60 -28.11 -12.76
C LYS A 298 -2.78 -27.15 -12.60
N THR A 299 -3.43 -26.78 -13.71
CA THR A 299 -4.52 -25.80 -13.72
C THR A 299 -5.79 -26.34 -13.07
N LYS A 300 -6.14 -27.62 -13.24
CA LYS A 300 -7.27 -28.23 -12.49
C LYS A 300 -7.02 -28.21 -10.99
N ARG A 301 -5.79 -28.49 -10.55
CA ARG A 301 -5.43 -28.39 -9.12
C ARG A 301 -5.55 -26.96 -8.62
N PHE A 302 -4.97 -26.01 -9.35
CA PHE A 302 -5.06 -24.58 -9.08
C PHE A 302 -6.51 -24.11 -8.93
N LEU A 303 -7.38 -24.42 -9.90
CA LEU A 303 -8.78 -24.02 -9.89
C LEU A 303 -9.59 -24.75 -8.81
N SER A 304 -9.28 -26.02 -8.55
CA SER A 304 -9.88 -26.76 -7.44
C SER A 304 -9.58 -26.07 -6.11
N THR A 305 -8.33 -25.69 -5.85
CA THR A 305 -7.98 -24.95 -4.64
C THR A 305 -8.65 -23.58 -4.61
N LEU A 306 -8.61 -22.81 -5.69
CA LEU A 306 -9.25 -21.50 -5.79
C LEU A 306 -10.77 -21.59 -5.55
N SER A 307 -11.41 -22.68 -5.97
CA SER A 307 -12.84 -22.93 -5.75
C SER A 307 -13.16 -23.32 -4.30
N SER A 308 -12.17 -23.63 -3.47
CA SER A 308 -12.36 -24.04 -2.07
C SER A 308 -11.72 -23.11 -1.04
N ILE A 309 -10.90 -22.13 -1.44
CA ILE A 309 -10.25 -21.22 -0.47
C ILE A 309 -11.30 -20.46 0.36
N PRO A 310 -11.03 -20.21 1.66
CA PRO A 310 -11.91 -19.37 2.47
C PRO A 310 -11.90 -17.93 1.94
N LEU A 311 -13.05 -17.25 1.98
CA LEU A 311 -13.20 -15.88 1.48
C LEU A 311 -13.28 -14.90 2.65
N TYR A 312 -12.81 -13.68 2.44
CA TYR A 312 -12.97 -12.61 3.40
C TYR A 312 -14.47 -12.26 3.54
N ASN A 313 -14.99 -12.35 4.76
CA ASN A 313 -16.42 -12.22 5.09
C ASN A 313 -17.36 -13.11 4.26
N ASN A 314 -16.88 -14.23 3.71
CA ASN A 314 -17.63 -15.05 2.75
C ASN A 314 -18.05 -14.32 1.46
N GLU A 315 -17.41 -13.19 1.14
CA GLU A 315 -17.78 -12.36 -0.01
C GLU A 315 -16.80 -12.51 -1.16
N LEU A 316 -15.53 -12.22 -0.91
CA LEU A 316 -14.50 -12.11 -1.93
C LEU A 316 -13.18 -12.72 -1.44
N PRO A 317 -12.27 -13.09 -2.35
CA PRO A 317 -10.96 -13.57 -1.95
C PRO A 317 -10.25 -12.55 -1.04
N ASN A 318 -9.63 -13.07 0.01
CA ASN A 318 -8.73 -12.29 0.86
C ASN A 318 -7.56 -11.75 0.03
N ARG A 319 -6.92 -10.66 0.48
CA ARG A 319 -5.77 -10.08 -0.23
C ARG A 319 -4.68 -11.12 -0.49
N GLU A 320 -4.40 -11.98 0.49
CA GLU A 320 -3.28 -12.92 0.47
C GLU A 320 -3.64 -14.30 1.04
N TYR A 321 -2.98 -15.32 0.51
CA TYR A 321 -3.13 -16.71 0.93
C TYR A 321 -1.78 -17.40 1.08
N SER A 322 -1.70 -18.37 1.99
CA SER A 322 -0.59 -19.31 2.01
C SER A 322 -0.64 -20.19 0.77
N THR A 323 0.40 -20.17 -0.05
CA THR A 323 0.49 -20.99 -1.27
C THR A 323 0.61 -22.46 -0.95
N LYS A 324 1.09 -22.84 0.24
CA LYS A 324 1.19 -24.24 0.67
C LYS A 324 -0.16 -24.85 1.05
N THR A 325 -1.10 -24.05 1.56
CA THR A 325 -2.31 -24.58 2.21
C THR A 325 -3.61 -24.01 1.66
N GLY A 326 -3.58 -22.92 0.89
CA GLY A 326 -4.78 -22.23 0.43
C GLY A 326 -5.55 -21.51 1.55
N LYS A 327 -4.96 -21.35 2.75
CA LYS A 327 -5.58 -20.64 3.88
C LYS A 327 -5.29 -19.14 3.84
N MET A 328 -6.25 -18.34 4.28
CA MET A 328 -6.09 -16.88 4.42
C MET A 328 -4.97 -16.54 5.41
N VAL A 329 -4.30 -15.42 5.15
CA VAL A 329 -3.37 -14.80 6.08
C VAL A 329 -3.77 -13.36 6.41
N ASP A 330 -3.34 -12.87 7.56
CA ASP A 330 -3.47 -11.44 7.93
C ASP A 330 -2.35 -10.60 7.29
N LEU A 331 -2.35 -9.28 7.56
CA LEU A 331 -1.32 -8.34 7.07
C LEU A 331 0.10 -8.61 7.59
N ARG A 332 0.26 -9.59 8.49
CA ARG A 332 1.55 -10.04 9.03
C ARG A 332 1.88 -11.45 8.56
N GLU A 333 1.21 -11.92 7.50
CA GLU A 333 1.38 -13.24 6.88
C GLU A 333 1.09 -14.40 7.85
N ARG A 334 0.34 -14.15 8.94
CA ARG A 334 -0.03 -15.19 9.90
C ARG A 334 -1.34 -15.85 9.47
N PRO A 335 -1.50 -17.17 9.66
CA PRO A 335 -2.78 -17.83 9.43
C PRO A 335 -3.92 -17.10 10.12
N SER A 336 -4.97 -16.78 9.37
CA SER A 336 -6.07 -15.96 9.86
C SER A 336 -7.42 -16.51 9.42
N ASN A 337 -8.35 -16.61 10.36
CA ASN A 337 -9.75 -16.93 10.05
C ASN A 337 -10.53 -15.72 9.55
N LYS A 338 -10.01 -14.49 9.80
CA LYS A 338 -10.65 -13.24 9.39
C LYS A 338 -10.06 -12.68 8.11
N GLY A 339 -8.76 -12.86 7.87
CA GLY A 339 -8.03 -12.25 6.75
C GLY A 339 -7.66 -10.78 6.98
N SER A 340 -7.42 -10.04 5.90
CA SER A 340 -6.99 -8.64 5.82
C SER A 340 -7.84 -7.79 4.85
N GLY A 341 -8.94 -8.34 4.34
CA GLY A 341 -9.83 -7.68 3.38
C GLY A 341 -9.59 -8.17 1.95
N TRP A 342 -9.99 -7.42 0.93
CA TRP A 342 -9.79 -7.76 -0.48
C TRP A 342 -9.21 -6.58 -1.27
N SER A 343 -8.40 -6.88 -2.29
CA SER A 343 -7.97 -5.90 -3.30
C SER A 343 -8.88 -6.02 -4.51
N ALA A 344 -9.55 -4.92 -4.89
CA ALA A 344 -10.37 -4.87 -6.08
C ALA A 344 -9.51 -4.83 -7.35
N ILE A 345 -8.28 -4.32 -7.31
CA ILE A 345 -7.37 -4.41 -8.46
C ILE A 345 -6.99 -5.87 -8.72
N ASP A 346 -6.58 -6.60 -7.68
CA ASP A 346 -6.12 -7.98 -7.79
C ASP A 346 -7.22 -8.91 -8.32
N ILE A 347 -8.43 -8.79 -7.76
CA ILE A 347 -9.58 -9.58 -8.20
C ILE A 347 -9.92 -9.26 -9.66
N GLY A 348 -9.82 -8.00 -10.08
CA GLY A 348 -10.03 -7.59 -11.47
C GLY A 348 -9.09 -8.33 -12.43
N ARG A 349 -7.79 -8.36 -12.13
CA ARG A 349 -6.82 -9.13 -12.92
C ARG A 349 -7.10 -10.63 -12.92
N LEU A 350 -7.45 -11.21 -11.77
CA LEU A 350 -7.79 -12.63 -11.70
C LEU A 350 -9.03 -12.95 -12.56
N LEU A 351 -10.04 -12.08 -12.58
CA LEU A 351 -11.22 -12.24 -13.43
C LEU A 351 -10.87 -12.21 -14.92
N ILE A 352 -9.91 -11.40 -15.35
CA ILE A 352 -9.40 -11.41 -16.74
C ILE A 352 -8.85 -12.80 -17.07
N TRP A 353 -7.91 -13.30 -16.26
CA TRP A 353 -7.28 -14.60 -16.52
C TRP A 353 -8.22 -15.79 -16.39
N LEU A 354 -9.20 -15.73 -15.49
CA LEU A 354 -10.30 -16.71 -15.44
C LEU A 354 -11.15 -16.66 -16.72
N LYS A 355 -11.41 -15.46 -17.27
CA LYS A 355 -12.16 -15.33 -18.53
C LYS A 355 -11.38 -15.88 -19.72
N ILE A 356 -10.08 -15.58 -19.82
CA ILE A 356 -9.18 -16.15 -20.83
C ILE A 356 -9.18 -17.68 -20.70
N THR A 357 -9.03 -18.21 -19.48
CA THR A 357 -9.08 -19.65 -19.22
C THR A 357 -10.38 -20.28 -19.71
N GLN A 358 -11.52 -19.68 -19.35
CA GLN A 358 -12.85 -20.15 -19.77
C GLN A 358 -13.00 -20.15 -21.30
N LYS A 359 -12.45 -19.14 -21.99
CA LYS A 359 -12.60 -18.97 -23.44
C LYS A 359 -11.68 -19.89 -24.23
N TRP A 360 -10.43 -20.04 -23.79
CA TRP A 360 -9.39 -20.81 -24.49
C TRP A 360 -9.44 -22.30 -24.19
N TYR A 361 -9.89 -22.68 -23.00
CA TYR A 361 -9.95 -24.06 -22.54
C TYR A 361 -11.38 -24.42 -22.09
N PRO A 362 -12.29 -24.73 -23.03
CA PRO A 362 -13.67 -25.11 -22.70
C PRO A 362 -13.77 -26.28 -21.70
N GLU A 363 -12.79 -27.17 -21.67
CA GLU A 363 -12.71 -28.28 -20.72
C GLU A 363 -12.43 -27.86 -19.26
N LEU A 364 -12.08 -26.59 -19.02
CA LEU A 364 -11.91 -25.98 -17.68
C LEU A 364 -13.04 -25.02 -17.31
N LYS A 365 -14.05 -24.87 -18.19
CA LYS A 365 -15.13 -23.89 -18.02
C LYS A 365 -15.88 -24.07 -16.69
N GLU A 366 -16.20 -25.31 -16.32
CA GLU A 366 -16.96 -25.58 -15.10
C GLU A 366 -16.14 -25.30 -13.84
N GLU A 367 -14.85 -25.63 -13.83
CA GLU A 367 -13.91 -25.28 -12.76
C GLU A 367 -13.84 -23.76 -12.56
N VAL A 368 -13.72 -23.00 -13.64
CA VAL A 368 -13.69 -21.53 -13.59
C VAL A 368 -15.03 -20.98 -13.06
N LEU A 369 -16.17 -21.49 -13.55
CA LEU A 369 -17.47 -21.05 -13.09
C LEU A 369 -17.69 -21.35 -11.61
N ARG A 370 -17.21 -22.49 -11.10
CA ARG A 370 -17.26 -22.82 -9.66
C ARG A 370 -16.49 -21.82 -8.81
N VAL A 371 -15.38 -21.28 -9.31
CA VAL A 371 -14.63 -20.22 -8.61
C VAL A 371 -15.48 -18.95 -8.51
N VAL A 372 -15.92 -18.40 -9.65
CA VAL A 372 -16.55 -17.07 -9.70
C VAL A 372 -17.94 -17.06 -9.07
N LYS A 373 -18.70 -18.16 -9.16
CA LYS A 373 -20.06 -18.27 -8.57
C LYS A 373 -20.08 -18.09 -7.04
N ARG A 374 -18.95 -18.25 -6.36
CA ARG A 374 -18.84 -18.07 -4.90
C ARG A 374 -18.69 -16.61 -4.49
N TRP A 375 -18.43 -15.70 -5.43
CA TRP A 375 -18.04 -14.33 -5.14
C TRP A 375 -19.25 -13.38 -5.12
N HIS A 376 -19.26 -12.48 -4.15
CA HIS A 376 -20.31 -11.49 -3.94
C HIS A 376 -19.75 -10.07 -4.12
N PHE A 377 -20.12 -9.42 -5.22
CA PHE A 377 -19.51 -8.15 -5.64
C PHE A 377 -20.20 -6.88 -5.14
N ASN A 378 -21.30 -6.98 -4.37
CA ASN A 378 -22.15 -5.83 -4.06
C ASN A 378 -21.40 -4.67 -3.37
N ARG A 379 -20.55 -4.99 -2.40
CA ARG A 379 -19.73 -3.99 -1.69
C ARG A 379 -18.56 -3.47 -2.53
N LEU A 380 -18.06 -4.31 -3.44
CA LEU A 380 -16.96 -3.95 -4.34
C LEU A 380 -17.42 -2.97 -5.42
N LYS A 381 -18.57 -3.22 -6.06
CA LYS A 381 -19.08 -2.42 -7.18
C LYS A 381 -19.89 -1.19 -6.77
N PHE A 382 -19.76 -0.74 -5.52
CA PHE A 382 -20.54 0.37 -4.98
C PHE A 382 -20.37 1.61 -5.87
N ASP A 383 -21.49 2.27 -6.20
CA ASP A 383 -21.54 3.42 -7.12
C ASP A 383 -20.86 3.20 -8.48
N LYS A 384 -20.87 1.95 -8.98
CA LYS A 384 -20.21 1.56 -10.25
C LYS A 384 -18.71 1.86 -10.28
N GLU A 385 -18.11 2.07 -9.12
CA GLU A 385 -16.67 2.14 -8.89
C GLU A 385 -16.17 0.79 -8.41
N ILE A 386 -14.85 0.64 -8.26
CA ILE A 386 -14.24 -0.53 -7.63
C ILE A 386 -13.71 -0.18 -6.24
N HIS A 387 -14.19 -0.91 -5.23
CA HIS A 387 -13.89 -0.67 -3.82
C HIS A 387 -13.12 -1.83 -3.19
N CYS A 388 -12.06 -1.48 -2.47
CA CYS A 388 -11.25 -2.35 -1.63
C CYS A 388 -11.78 -2.37 -0.20
N ALA A 389 -11.80 -3.55 0.42
CA ALA A 389 -11.92 -3.64 1.88
C ALA A 389 -10.53 -3.88 2.48
N PHE A 390 -10.16 -3.08 3.46
CA PHE A 390 -8.90 -3.22 4.19
C PHE A 390 -9.18 -3.42 5.68
N PHE A 391 -8.82 -4.59 6.20
CA PHE A 391 -8.95 -4.90 7.62
C PHE A 391 -7.58 -4.81 8.29
N ASN A 392 -7.43 -3.85 9.20
CA ASN A 392 -6.16 -3.59 9.88
C ASN A 392 -5.90 -4.49 11.11
N GLY A 393 -6.80 -5.44 11.40
CA GLY A 393 -6.79 -6.25 12.63
C GLY A 393 -7.83 -5.82 13.66
N GLU A 394 -8.38 -4.61 13.53
CA GLU A 394 -9.38 -4.06 14.46
C GLU A 394 -10.67 -3.67 13.74
N LYS A 395 -10.54 -2.91 12.66
CA LYS A 395 -11.66 -2.43 11.86
C LYS A 395 -11.41 -2.62 10.37
N GLU A 396 -12.50 -2.76 9.66
CA GLU A 396 -12.52 -2.78 8.21
C GLU A 396 -12.77 -1.36 7.69
N LEU A 397 -12.03 -0.99 6.65
CA LEU A 397 -12.21 0.24 5.90
C LEU A 397 -12.57 -0.14 4.47
N LEU A 398 -13.71 0.34 3.97
CA LEU A 398 -14.10 0.22 2.57
C LEU A 398 -13.82 1.54 1.87
N PHE A 399 -13.05 1.53 0.79
CA PHE A 399 -12.73 2.73 0.01
C PHE A 399 -12.47 2.40 -1.45
N GLN A 400 -12.67 3.40 -2.31
CA GLN A 400 -12.40 3.30 -3.74
C GLN A 400 -10.90 3.03 -3.97
N GLU A 401 -10.59 1.98 -4.73
CA GLU A 401 -9.22 1.54 -5.00
C GLU A 401 -8.87 1.65 -6.48
N GLY A 402 -7.65 2.11 -6.74
CA GLY A 402 -7.11 2.23 -8.08
C GLY A 402 -6.92 3.66 -8.52
N ARG A 403 -5.98 3.82 -9.43
CA ARG A 403 -5.60 5.10 -10.06
C ARG A 403 -5.42 4.83 -11.55
N LEU A 404 -5.34 5.91 -12.33
CA LEU A 404 -5.14 5.86 -13.78
C LEU A 404 -4.18 4.73 -14.21
N GLY A 405 -4.67 3.86 -15.09
CA GLY A 405 -3.96 2.65 -15.52
C GLY A 405 -4.56 1.42 -14.84
N TYR A 406 -4.22 1.20 -13.57
CA TYR A 406 -4.65 0.01 -12.82
C TYR A 406 -6.16 -0.07 -12.61
N GLU A 407 -6.81 1.06 -12.37
CA GLU A 407 -8.25 1.13 -12.16
C GLU A 407 -9.02 0.64 -13.40
N GLN A 408 -8.72 1.22 -14.57
CA GLN A 408 -9.38 0.87 -15.83
C GLN A 408 -9.06 -0.57 -16.25
N TYR A 409 -7.81 -1.01 -16.10
CA TYR A 409 -7.40 -2.38 -16.37
C TYR A 409 -8.15 -3.39 -15.50
N ALA A 410 -8.22 -3.17 -14.18
CA ALA A 410 -8.97 -4.05 -13.29
C ALA A 410 -10.48 -4.01 -13.56
N ALA A 411 -11.03 -2.83 -13.87
CA ALA A 411 -12.43 -2.63 -14.23
C ALA A 411 -12.86 -3.49 -15.43
N MET A 412 -11.97 -3.70 -16.42
CA MET A 412 -12.25 -4.61 -17.54
C MET A 412 -12.47 -6.05 -17.10
N GLY A 413 -11.74 -6.52 -16.09
CA GLY A 413 -11.97 -7.83 -15.47
C GLY A 413 -13.41 -8.00 -15.00
N TYR A 414 -13.96 -7.01 -14.30
CA TYR A 414 -15.36 -7.03 -13.85
C TYR A 414 -16.35 -6.98 -15.02
N LYS A 415 -16.09 -6.10 -16.01
CA LYS A 415 -16.93 -5.94 -17.20
C LYS A 415 -17.06 -7.24 -18.00
N LEU A 416 -15.98 -8.02 -18.15
CA LEU A 416 -15.97 -9.32 -18.83
C LEU A 416 -16.91 -10.36 -18.20
N TRP A 417 -17.31 -10.14 -16.94
CA TRP A 417 -18.21 -10.96 -16.16
C TRP A 417 -19.59 -10.31 -15.94
N GLY A 418 -19.90 -9.23 -16.66
CA GLY A 418 -21.20 -8.55 -16.59
C GLY A 418 -21.41 -7.73 -15.32
N ILE A 419 -20.33 -7.40 -14.60
CA ILE A 419 -20.39 -6.58 -13.39
C ILE A 419 -20.26 -5.11 -13.80
N ASP A 420 -21.30 -4.32 -13.52
CA ASP A 420 -21.32 -2.89 -13.85
C ASP A 420 -20.38 -2.10 -12.92
N VAL A 421 -19.26 -1.67 -13.51
CA VAL A 421 -18.25 -0.78 -12.92
C VAL A 421 -17.95 0.39 -13.88
N SER A 422 -18.99 0.91 -14.55
CA SER A 422 -18.82 1.90 -15.61
C SER A 422 -18.06 3.16 -15.18
N ASN A 423 -18.13 3.56 -13.91
CA ASN A 423 -17.43 4.73 -13.40
C ASN A 423 -15.92 4.46 -13.25
N ALA A 424 -15.52 3.26 -12.84
CA ALA A 424 -14.09 2.89 -12.77
C ALA A 424 -13.38 2.89 -14.15
N LEU A 425 -14.13 2.88 -15.26
CA LEU A 425 -13.58 2.95 -16.63
C LEU A 425 -13.40 4.38 -17.14
N ASP A 426 -13.89 5.38 -16.40
CA ASP A 426 -13.78 6.75 -16.85
C ASP A 426 -12.40 7.37 -16.58
N TYR A 427 -12.22 8.57 -17.12
CA TYR A 427 -10.99 9.35 -16.98
C TYR A 427 -11.23 10.72 -16.36
N ARG A 428 -12.32 10.90 -15.59
CA ARG A 428 -12.74 12.21 -15.01
C ARG A 428 -11.72 12.74 -13.99
N GLU A 429 -10.95 11.83 -13.41
CA GLU A 429 -9.92 12.14 -12.42
C GLU A 429 -8.54 12.43 -13.05
N THR A 430 -8.45 12.49 -14.38
CA THR A 430 -7.19 12.80 -15.07
C THR A 430 -6.86 14.29 -15.08
N LYS A 431 -5.58 14.62 -14.86
CA LYS A 431 -4.97 15.95 -15.02
C LYS A 431 -3.65 15.81 -15.78
N GLU A 432 -3.23 16.85 -16.47
CA GLU A 432 -1.94 16.86 -17.16
C GLU A 432 -0.81 17.39 -16.27
N THR A 433 0.37 16.79 -16.40
CA THR A 433 1.65 17.35 -15.96
C THR A 433 2.63 17.31 -17.14
N GLU A 434 3.68 18.12 -17.09
CA GLU A 434 4.71 18.12 -18.13
C GLU A 434 5.94 17.35 -17.65
N VAL A 435 6.38 16.38 -18.45
CA VAL A 435 7.58 15.58 -18.17
C VAL A 435 8.43 15.57 -19.43
N LEU A 436 9.61 16.18 -19.37
CA LEU A 436 10.52 16.32 -20.52
C LEU A 436 9.81 16.97 -21.73
N GLY A 437 9.02 18.03 -21.53
CA GLY A 437 8.29 18.70 -22.61
C GLY A 437 7.16 17.88 -23.23
N ILE A 438 6.78 16.74 -22.65
CA ILE A 438 5.63 15.93 -23.07
C ILE A 438 4.53 16.10 -22.02
N LYS A 439 3.33 16.45 -22.47
CA LYS A 439 2.12 16.46 -21.64
C LYS A 439 1.72 15.03 -21.34
N LEU A 440 1.75 14.65 -20.07
CA LEU A 440 1.45 13.32 -19.59
C LEU A 440 0.25 13.40 -18.63
N PRO A 441 -0.86 12.69 -18.93
CA PRO A 441 -1.97 12.60 -18.01
C PRO A 441 -1.60 11.73 -16.81
N TYR A 442 -2.04 12.16 -15.63
CA TYR A 442 -1.92 11.44 -14.36
C TYR A 442 -3.22 11.61 -13.56
N ASP A 443 -3.40 10.80 -12.52
CA ASP A 443 -4.58 10.89 -11.66
C ASP A 443 -4.42 11.98 -10.59
N LYS A 444 -5.38 12.90 -10.52
CA LYS A 444 -5.35 14.03 -9.58
C LYS A 444 -5.66 13.60 -8.13
N ARG A 445 -6.23 12.41 -7.91
CA ARG A 445 -6.49 11.85 -6.57
C ARG A 445 -5.17 11.55 -5.86
N PRO A 446 -5.12 11.64 -4.52
CA PRO A 446 -3.89 11.40 -3.78
C PRO A 446 -3.40 9.96 -3.98
N LYS A 447 -2.09 9.76 -3.79
CA LYS A 447 -1.43 8.45 -3.93
C LYS A 447 -1.44 7.90 -5.36
N SER A 448 -1.49 8.78 -6.35
CA SER A 448 -1.41 8.42 -7.77
C SER A 448 0.02 8.15 -8.20
N CYS A 449 0.40 6.88 -8.28
CA CYS A 449 1.64 6.43 -8.93
C CYS A 449 1.31 5.90 -10.33
N LEU A 450 1.71 6.64 -11.36
CA LEU A 450 1.56 6.21 -12.75
C LEU A 450 2.74 5.31 -13.14
N THR A 451 2.45 4.05 -13.49
CA THR A 451 3.43 3.03 -13.89
C THR A 451 3.07 2.41 -15.25
N SER A 452 4.02 1.70 -15.85
CA SER A 452 3.89 1.19 -17.23
C SER A 452 3.14 -0.14 -17.33
N GLU A 453 3.15 -0.93 -16.27
CA GLU A 453 2.63 -2.29 -16.26
C GLU A 453 1.15 -2.44 -16.60
N PRO A 454 0.20 -1.67 -16.03
CA PRO A 454 -1.21 -1.86 -16.36
C PRO A 454 -1.47 -1.64 -17.86
N PHE A 455 -0.74 -0.73 -18.51
CA PHE A 455 -0.87 -0.48 -19.95
C PHE A 455 -0.31 -1.61 -20.81
N LEU A 456 0.77 -2.26 -20.36
CA LEU A 456 1.34 -3.41 -21.08
C LEU A 456 0.47 -4.64 -20.93
N LEU A 457 0.00 -4.92 -19.71
CA LEU A 457 -0.90 -6.04 -19.44
C LEU A 457 -2.17 -5.89 -20.25
N GLU A 458 -2.75 -4.70 -20.27
CA GLU A 458 -3.97 -4.43 -21.01
C GLU A 458 -3.79 -4.64 -22.53
N GLU A 459 -2.73 -4.11 -23.14
CA GLU A 459 -2.46 -4.33 -24.56
C GLU A 459 -2.25 -5.82 -24.90
N MET A 460 -1.54 -6.56 -24.03
CA MET A 460 -1.25 -7.98 -24.28
C MET A 460 -2.44 -8.90 -23.97
N GLU A 461 -3.17 -8.66 -22.88
CA GLU A 461 -4.23 -9.53 -22.39
C GLU A 461 -5.59 -9.21 -23.02
N LEU A 462 -5.88 -7.95 -23.34
CA LEU A 462 -7.20 -7.48 -23.80
C LEU A 462 -7.15 -6.77 -25.17
N GLY A 463 -5.99 -6.30 -25.59
CA GLY A 463 -5.80 -5.67 -26.89
C GLY A 463 -6.20 -4.20 -26.96
N GLY A 464 -6.34 -3.51 -25.83
CA GLY A 464 -6.73 -2.10 -25.75
C GLY A 464 -8.16 -1.88 -25.23
N ILE A 465 -8.32 -1.09 -24.17
CA ILE A 465 -9.64 -0.74 -23.57
C ILE A 465 -10.41 0.17 -24.52
N ASP A 466 -9.78 1.30 -24.89
CA ASP A 466 -10.31 2.33 -25.76
C ASP A 466 -9.17 3.17 -26.36
N GLY A 467 -9.52 4.16 -27.20
CA GLY A 467 -8.52 5.02 -27.84
C GLY A 467 -7.74 5.91 -26.87
N LYS A 468 -8.37 6.36 -25.77
CA LYS A 468 -7.73 7.21 -24.76
C LYS A 468 -6.73 6.41 -23.94
N PHE A 469 -7.05 5.19 -23.52
CA PHE A 469 -6.12 4.32 -22.81
C PHE A 469 -4.85 4.04 -23.64
N ARG A 470 -5.02 3.69 -24.92
CA ARG A 470 -3.88 3.46 -25.84
C ARG A 470 -3.06 4.72 -26.06
N GLN A 471 -3.70 5.89 -26.16
CA GLN A 471 -2.99 7.16 -26.27
C GLN A 471 -2.12 7.42 -25.03
N ILE A 472 -2.64 7.16 -23.83
CA ILE A 472 -1.89 7.31 -22.58
C ILE A 472 -0.71 6.34 -22.55
N ALA A 473 -0.92 5.08 -22.95
CA ALA A 473 0.14 4.07 -23.04
C ALA A 473 1.29 4.53 -23.96
N GLU A 474 0.95 5.05 -25.15
CA GLU A 474 1.92 5.56 -26.11
C GLU A 474 2.71 6.75 -25.54
N ILE A 475 2.03 7.74 -24.94
CA ILE A 475 2.70 8.89 -24.31
C ILE A 475 3.64 8.44 -23.19
N LEU A 476 3.21 7.47 -22.37
CA LEU A 476 3.98 6.92 -21.26
C LEU A 476 5.24 6.16 -21.73
N TYR A 477 5.16 5.50 -22.89
CA TYR A 477 6.32 4.90 -23.53
C TYR A 477 7.26 5.97 -24.10
N GLN A 478 6.73 6.95 -24.83
CA GLN A 478 7.52 8.01 -25.46
C GLN A 478 8.27 8.87 -24.42
N VAL A 479 7.69 9.18 -23.26
CA VAL A 479 8.38 9.96 -22.23
C VAL A 479 9.57 9.21 -21.62
N GLN A 480 9.47 7.89 -21.48
CA GLN A 480 10.58 7.06 -21.00
C GLN A 480 11.68 6.93 -22.06
N LYS A 481 11.29 6.76 -23.33
CA LYS A 481 12.21 6.79 -24.48
C LYS A 481 12.93 8.14 -24.60
N LYS A 482 12.21 9.24 -24.43
CA LYS A 482 12.78 10.60 -24.45
C LYS A 482 13.77 10.82 -23.31
N ARG A 483 13.51 10.27 -22.12
CA ARG A 483 14.47 10.30 -21.00
C ARG A 483 15.79 9.63 -21.37
N TRP A 484 15.76 8.55 -22.13
CA TRP A 484 16.97 7.92 -22.65
C TRP A 484 17.65 8.79 -23.71
N GLN A 485 16.91 9.34 -24.68
CA GLN A 485 17.47 10.17 -25.74
C GLN A 485 18.13 11.45 -25.23
N GLU A 486 17.52 12.13 -24.24
CA GLU A 486 18.03 13.40 -23.72
C GLU A 486 19.08 13.22 -22.62
N LYS A 487 18.97 12.16 -21.79
CA LYS A 487 19.79 12.01 -20.58
C LYS A 487 20.67 10.77 -20.57
N GLY A 488 20.56 9.90 -21.58
CA GLY A 488 21.26 8.62 -21.62
C GLY A 488 20.74 7.59 -20.61
N ILE A 489 19.62 7.85 -19.93
CA ILE A 489 19.09 6.98 -18.87
C ILE A 489 18.01 6.06 -19.44
N LEU A 490 18.37 4.79 -19.70
CA LEU A 490 17.40 3.73 -20.01
C LEU A 490 16.36 3.59 -18.90
N THR A 491 15.08 3.58 -19.26
CA THR A 491 13.97 3.70 -18.30
C THR A 491 12.82 2.74 -18.65
N ALA A 492 12.50 1.81 -17.75
CA ALA A 492 11.33 0.95 -17.88
C ALA A 492 10.72 0.74 -16.50
N VAL A 493 9.90 1.69 -16.04
CA VAL A 493 9.50 1.75 -14.64
C VAL A 493 8.15 1.08 -14.37
N SER A 494 8.12 0.33 -13.28
CA SER A 494 6.92 -0.14 -12.59
C SER A 494 7.25 -0.36 -11.11
N GLU A 495 6.25 -0.68 -10.32
CA GLU A 495 6.41 -1.22 -8.97
C GLU A 495 6.82 -2.70 -8.99
N ASP A 496 7.66 -3.09 -8.05
CA ASP A 496 8.02 -4.50 -7.84
C ASP A 496 8.73 -4.68 -6.49
N CYS A 497 8.93 -5.94 -6.12
CA CYS A 497 9.82 -6.29 -5.03
C CYS A 497 11.28 -5.89 -5.34
N ILE A 498 12.03 -5.70 -4.27
CA ILE A 498 13.47 -5.44 -4.29
C ILE A 498 14.19 -6.40 -3.34
N ASP A 499 15.48 -6.63 -3.57
CA ASP A 499 16.33 -7.57 -2.83
C ASP A 499 16.90 -7.02 -1.52
N SER A 500 16.41 -5.88 -1.07
CA SER A 500 16.77 -5.23 0.20
C SER A 500 15.59 -4.45 0.78
N PRO A 501 15.58 -4.08 2.07
CA PRO A 501 14.54 -3.23 2.62
C PRO A 501 14.39 -1.91 1.83
N PRO A 502 13.15 -1.42 1.56
CA PRO A 502 11.86 -1.85 2.13
C PRO A 502 11.18 -3.05 1.44
N TRP A 503 11.90 -3.84 0.64
CA TRP A 503 11.43 -5.07 -0.04
C TRP A 503 10.41 -4.86 -1.16
N PHE A 504 9.75 -3.70 -1.23
CA PHE A 504 8.87 -3.30 -2.31
C PHE A 504 8.99 -1.79 -2.58
N ILE A 505 9.10 -1.41 -3.85
CA ILE A 505 9.22 -0.02 -4.27
C ILE A 505 8.30 0.26 -5.45
N TYR A 506 7.62 1.40 -5.39
CA TYR A 506 6.92 2.02 -6.50
C TYR A 506 7.88 2.95 -7.23
N ASN A 507 8.29 2.59 -8.45
CA ASN A 507 8.98 3.51 -9.36
C ASN A 507 7.95 4.12 -10.29
N CYS A 508 7.54 5.35 -10.01
CA CYS A 508 6.52 6.05 -10.77
C CYS A 508 7.14 6.91 -11.86
N VAL A 509 6.55 6.91 -13.06
CA VAL A 509 6.84 7.96 -14.04
C VAL A 509 6.34 9.29 -13.49
N VAL A 510 5.15 9.30 -12.89
CA VAL A 510 4.57 10.43 -12.16
C VAL A 510 3.96 9.96 -10.85
N LEU A 511 4.32 10.62 -9.74
CA LEU A 511 3.70 10.45 -8.43
C LEU A 511 3.07 11.78 -8.00
N ASN A 512 1.73 11.83 -7.90
CA ASN A 512 0.98 13.05 -7.55
C ASN A 512 1.40 14.29 -8.37
N GLY A 513 1.67 14.13 -9.66
CA GLY A 513 2.10 15.19 -10.57
C GLY A 513 3.62 15.41 -10.65
N ALA A 514 4.40 14.86 -9.72
CA ALA A 514 5.87 14.98 -9.71
C ALA A 514 6.55 13.79 -10.42
N PRO A 515 7.49 14.02 -11.35
CA PRO A 515 8.03 12.95 -12.17
C PRO A 515 9.17 12.17 -11.50
N TRP A 516 9.36 10.92 -11.95
CA TRP A 516 10.51 10.06 -11.64
C TRP A 516 10.76 9.85 -10.15
N LEU A 517 9.71 9.55 -9.38
CA LEU A 517 9.81 9.30 -7.94
C LEU A 517 9.80 7.80 -7.63
N SER A 518 10.67 7.42 -6.70
CA SER A 518 10.74 6.07 -6.14
C SER A 518 10.33 6.14 -4.69
N VAL A 519 9.30 5.41 -4.29
CA VAL A 519 8.75 5.48 -2.93
C VAL A 519 8.36 4.09 -2.42
N ALA A 520 8.38 3.90 -1.11
CA ALA A 520 7.81 2.71 -0.48
C ALA A 520 6.27 2.75 -0.51
N HIS A 521 5.62 1.67 -0.08
CA HIS A 521 4.15 1.50 -0.05
C HIS A 521 3.38 2.60 0.70
N ASN A 522 3.99 3.25 1.69
CA ASN A 522 3.36 4.37 2.39
C ASN A 522 3.36 5.68 1.57
N LEU A 523 4.09 5.72 0.45
CA LEU A 523 4.26 6.85 -0.47
C LEU A 523 4.78 8.13 0.21
N LYS A 524 5.38 8.01 1.42
CA LYS A 524 5.88 9.13 2.22
C LYS A 524 7.39 9.32 2.08
N LYS A 525 8.14 8.22 2.06
CA LYS A 525 9.61 8.26 2.00
C LYS A 525 10.09 7.96 0.58
N GLY A 526 10.90 8.87 0.05
CA GLY A 526 11.61 8.68 -1.22
C GLY A 526 12.83 7.78 -1.06
N PHE A 527 13.05 6.91 -2.05
CA PHE A 527 14.19 6.01 -2.17
C PHE A 527 14.81 6.11 -3.57
N PRO A 528 15.42 7.24 -3.93
CA PRO A 528 16.00 7.45 -5.26
C PRO A 528 17.06 6.41 -5.64
N GLU A 529 17.72 5.78 -4.68
CA GLU A 529 18.66 4.67 -4.86
C GLU A 529 18.00 3.42 -5.47
N PHE A 530 16.69 3.22 -5.28
CA PHE A 530 15.95 2.09 -5.84
C PHE A 530 15.22 2.43 -7.14
N LYS A 531 15.56 3.54 -7.80
CA LYS A 531 15.20 3.74 -9.21
C LYS A 531 15.76 2.58 -10.03
N SER A 532 14.96 1.97 -10.89
CA SER A 532 15.37 0.78 -11.63
C SER A 532 14.65 0.62 -12.97
N ILE A 533 15.32 -0.07 -13.88
CA ILE A 533 14.72 -0.70 -15.06
C ILE A 533 14.10 -2.00 -14.59
N ARG A 534 12.79 -2.18 -14.78
CA ARG A 534 12.06 -3.41 -14.43
C ARG A 534 12.11 -4.40 -15.59
N ALA A 535 12.48 -5.65 -15.30
CA ALA A 535 12.65 -6.69 -16.32
C ALA A 535 11.33 -6.97 -17.07
N LYS A 536 10.21 -7.08 -16.34
CA LYS A 536 8.87 -7.25 -16.92
C LYS A 536 8.46 -6.12 -17.86
N VAL A 537 8.72 -4.88 -17.49
CA VAL A 537 8.38 -3.70 -18.32
C VAL A 537 9.29 -3.63 -19.55
N ALA A 538 10.58 -3.87 -19.38
CA ALA A 538 11.55 -3.84 -20.48
C ALA A 538 11.23 -4.88 -21.56
N LEU A 539 10.94 -6.14 -21.17
CA LEU A 539 10.56 -7.18 -22.12
C LEU A 539 9.13 -6.99 -22.66
N GLY A 540 8.22 -6.42 -21.87
CA GLY A 540 6.91 -5.98 -22.35
C GLY A 540 7.00 -4.87 -23.40
N PHE A 541 7.83 -3.84 -23.20
CA PHE A 541 8.09 -2.80 -24.20
C PHE A 541 8.66 -3.36 -25.50
N TRP A 542 9.56 -4.35 -25.39
CA TRP A 542 10.07 -5.03 -26.58
C TRP A 542 8.97 -5.79 -27.32
N ALA A 543 8.10 -6.51 -26.60
CA ALA A 543 6.98 -7.22 -27.20
C ALA A 543 5.99 -6.27 -27.90
N VAL A 544 5.59 -5.19 -27.23
CA VAL A 544 4.58 -4.24 -27.74
C VAL A 544 5.16 -3.32 -28.82
N TYR A 545 6.23 -2.57 -28.53
CA TYR A 545 6.74 -1.53 -29.43
C TYR A 545 7.83 -2.05 -30.39
N GLY A 546 8.83 -2.76 -29.85
CA GLY A 546 9.88 -3.42 -30.65
C GLY A 546 10.75 -2.49 -31.51
N ASP A 547 10.88 -1.21 -31.14
CA ASP A 547 11.85 -0.28 -31.73
C ASP A 547 13.25 -0.42 -31.11
N ASP A 548 14.21 0.41 -31.53
CA ASP A 548 15.59 0.35 -31.05
C ASP A 548 15.73 0.62 -29.55
N TYR A 549 14.91 1.50 -28.99
CA TYR A 549 14.90 1.78 -27.55
C TYR A 549 14.47 0.54 -26.76
N ALA A 550 13.38 -0.10 -27.19
CA ALA A 550 12.89 -1.32 -26.56
C ALA A 550 13.87 -2.50 -26.72
N ARG A 551 14.57 -2.60 -27.86
CA ARG A 551 15.63 -3.60 -28.06
C ARG A 551 16.80 -3.41 -27.10
N LEU A 552 17.27 -2.17 -26.89
CA LEU A 552 18.33 -1.88 -25.92
C LEU A 552 17.96 -2.30 -24.49
N LEU A 553 16.70 -2.03 -24.08
CA LEU A 553 16.18 -2.47 -22.80
C LEU A 553 16.19 -4.00 -22.69
N LYS A 554 15.71 -4.69 -23.73
CA LYS A 554 15.67 -6.15 -23.80
C LYS A 554 17.06 -6.78 -23.71
N GLU A 555 18.01 -6.31 -24.51
CA GLU A 555 19.39 -6.83 -24.52
C GLU A 555 20.05 -6.67 -23.16
N LYS A 556 19.84 -5.52 -22.50
CA LYS A 556 20.37 -5.27 -21.16
C LYS A 556 19.78 -6.23 -20.12
N ILE A 557 18.46 -6.42 -20.13
CA ILE A 557 17.78 -7.34 -19.18
C ILE A 557 18.17 -8.79 -19.43
N GLU A 558 18.25 -9.24 -20.67
CA GLU A 558 18.71 -10.61 -20.97
C GLU A 558 20.13 -10.87 -20.47
N LYS A 559 21.03 -9.90 -20.64
CA LYS A 559 22.42 -10.03 -20.23
C LYS A 559 22.58 -10.07 -18.71
N GLU A 560 21.86 -9.20 -17.98
CA GLU A 560 22.12 -8.96 -16.56
C GLU A 560 21.11 -9.63 -15.62
N CYS A 561 19.86 -9.86 -16.06
CA CYS A 561 18.79 -10.37 -15.20
C CYS A 561 18.43 -11.84 -15.44
N ALA A 562 18.87 -12.46 -16.54
CA ALA A 562 18.62 -13.88 -16.78
C ALA A 562 19.37 -14.74 -15.75
N SER A 563 18.67 -15.67 -15.10
CA SER A 563 19.27 -16.58 -14.12
C SER A 563 18.76 -18.01 -14.30
N LYS A 564 19.41 -18.97 -13.64
CA LYS A 564 18.94 -20.36 -13.58
C LYS A 564 17.62 -20.52 -12.80
N MET A 565 17.11 -19.47 -12.15
CA MET A 565 15.92 -19.50 -11.28
C MET A 565 14.74 -18.70 -11.84
N GLY A 566 14.85 -18.18 -13.07
CA GLY A 566 13.96 -17.15 -13.59
C GLY A 566 14.71 -15.85 -13.91
N TYR A 567 13.99 -14.83 -14.31
CA TYR A 567 14.50 -13.46 -14.40
C TYR A 567 14.43 -12.78 -13.03
N TYR A 568 15.53 -12.11 -12.68
CA TYR A 568 15.57 -11.13 -11.62
C TYR A 568 14.69 -9.91 -11.95
N ALA A 569 14.16 -9.24 -10.93
CA ALA A 569 13.16 -8.19 -11.07
C ALA A 569 13.63 -6.95 -11.86
N GLY A 570 14.94 -6.69 -11.93
CA GLY A 570 15.46 -5.58 -12.73
C GLY A 570 16.89 -5.15 -12.43
N ILE A 571 17.23 -3.94 -12.88
CA ILE A 571 18.56 -3.33 -12.73
C ILE A 571 18.39 -1.94 -12.14
N TYR A 572 19.08 -1.64 -11.05
CA TYR A 572 19.05 -0.30 -10.45
C TYR A 572 19.73 0.73 -11.35
N GLU A 573 19.20 1.94 -11.43
CA GLU A 573 19.78 3.05 -12.22
C GLU A 573 21.20 3.38 -11.75
N LYS A 574 21.48 3.23 -10.44
CA LYS A 574 22.81 3.42 -9.85
C LYS A 574 23.78 2.24 -10.07
N GLY A 575 23.35 1.20 -10.79
CA GLY A 575 24.10 -0.04 -10.98
C GLY A 575 23.73 -1.13 -9.97
N GLY A 576 23.96 -2.38 -10.37
CA GLY A 576 23.57 -3.55 -9.60
C GLY A 576 22.23 -4.13 -10.06
N VAL A 577 22.12 -5.45 -9.98
CA VAL A 577 20.92 -6.21 -10.32
C VAL A 577 20.06 -6.30 -9.07
N ASN A 578 18.78 -5.95 -9.18
CA ASN A 578 17.77 -6.28 -8.17
C ASN A 578 17.49 -7.78 -8.25
N LYS A 579 18.10 -8.56 -7.36
CA LYS A 579 18.04 -10.03 -7.37
C LYS A 579 16.73 -10.61 -6.83
N CYS A 580 15.70 -9.79 -6.59
CA CYS A 580 14.40 -10.31 -6.21
C CYS A 580 13.86 -11.23 -7.32
N LEU A 581 13.41 -12.42 -6.94
CA LEU A 581 12.77 -13.39 -7.82
C LEU A 581 11.32 -13.51 -7.40
N ASN A 582 10.40 -13.17 -8.30
CA ASN A 582 8.97 -13.17 -8.03
C ASN A 582 8.15 -13.65 -9.24
N VAL A 583 6.90 -14.05 -8.98
CA VAL A 583 6.01 -14.59 -10.00
C VAL A 583 5.58 -13.53 -11.00
N ASN A 584 5.39 -12.28 -10.58
CA ASN A 584 4.89 -11.20 -11.44
C ASN A 584 5.90 -10.83 -12.53
N THR A 585 7.20 -10.73 -12.19
CA THR A 585 8.26 -10.54 -13.18
C THR A 585 8.25 -11.66 -14.21
N ASN A 586 8.22 -12.92 -13.76
CA ASN A 586 8.36 -14.06 -14.66
C ASN A 586 7.09 -14.36 -15.46
N ALA A 587 5.91 -14.15 -14.90
CA ALA A 587 4.62 -14.28 -15.57
C ALA A 587 4.50 -13.26 -16.71
N VAL A 588 4.72 -11.98 -16.43
CA VAL A 588 4.60 -10.93 -17.44
C VAL A 588 5.61 -11.11 -18.58
N ILE A 589 6.79 -11.65 -18.29
CA ILE A 589 7.75 -12.03 -19.33
C ILE A 589 7.20 -13.18 -20.20
N LEU A 590 6.61 -14.22 -19.60
CA LEU A 590 5.97 -15.30 -20.36
C LEU A 590 4.80 -14.78 -21.21
N GLU A 591 3.97 -13.89 -20.65
CA GLU A 591 2.87 -13.22 -21.37
C GLU A 591 3.40 -12.42 -22.57
N ALA A 592 4.44 -11.62 -22.38
CA ALA A 592 5.09 -10.87 -23.46
C ALA A 592 5.63 -11.78 -24.57
N MET A 593 6.21 -12.93 -24.20
CA MET A 593 6.69 -13.92 -25.17
C MET A 593 5.54 -14.59 -25.91
N LEU A 594 4.44 -14.90 -25.21
CA LEU A 594 3.23 -15.43 -25.84
C LEU A 594 2.63 -14.42 -26.82
N TYR A 595 2.54 -13.14 -26.44
CA TYR A 595 2.04 -12.08 -27.30
C TYR A 595 2.87 -11.96 -28.58
N LEU A 596 4.20 -12.03 -28.50
CA LEU A 596 5.08 -12.10 -29.67
C LEU A 596 4.84 -13.37 -30.51
N LYS A 597 4.74 -14.54 -29.88
CA LYS A 597 4.46 -15.82 -30.58
C LYS A 597 3.12 -15.77 -31.32
N ARG A 598 2.16 -15.02 -30.79
CA ARG A 598 0.84 -14.76 -31.39
C ARG A 598 0.85 -13.60 -32.39
N ASN A 599 2.02 -13.17 -32.89
CA ASN A 599 2.14 -12.05 -33.83
C ASN A 599 1.49 -10.75 -33.31
N LYS A 600 1.65 -10.46 -32.01
CA LYS A 600 1.08 -9.30 -31.32
C LYS A 600 -0.46 -9.27 -31.32
N HIS A 601 -1.09 -10.45 -31.37
CA HIS A 601 -2.51 -10.58 -31.08
C HIS A 601 -2.73 -10.81 -29.60
N ALA A 602 -3.61 -9.99 -29.02
CA ALA A 602 -4.05 -10.13 -27.64
C ALA A 602 -4.72 -11.49 -27.36
N PHE A 603 -4.93 -11.78 -26.08
CA PHE A 603 -5.37 -13.10 -25.63
C PHE A 603 -6.88 -13.35 -25.86
#